data_AF-A0A4R0G9H6-F1
#
_entry.id   AF-A0A4R0G9H6-F1
#
_cell.length_a   1.000
_cell.length_b   1.000
_cell.length_c   1.000
_cell.angle_alpha   90.00
_cell.angle_beta   90.00
_cell.angle_gamma   90.00
#
_symmetry.space_group_name_H-M   'P 1'
#
loop_
_entity.id
_entity.type
_entity.pdbx_description
1 polymer ?
#
loop_
_entity_poly.entity_id
_entity_poly.type
_entity_poly.pdbx_seq_one_letter_code
_entity_poly.pdbx_strand_id
1 'polypeptide(L)'
;MLGLDEEQQTRDAGLVADDSALGTYAVAISHVRLTWAIQQLAELGPQRLSHLKIRSGEHLAAILLTSFLAAPPHKLDTDGGVDLLFRLDPDSHPKDFFARQPAAAFEVKSVPGPYRRVEDGINRTLRSGANAKGMGVEVLVESAADILRSALPIVRNIEGVLGRKVSGDVSRNGFIIIHPFDRFALETVESALMAPHLSPLPPDIHLDTVWILWFPDHLTMWSRERREWIELVFNTYDPSHLEESDLSVLQQFSSEFLTILGYSGGDPYYFSFESTSSAGGSDAQRSSE
;
A
#
# COMPACT_ATOMS: atom_id res chain seq x y z
N MET A 1 10.75 34.54 44.19
CA MET A 1 11.00 33.17 44.70
C MET A 1 9.66 32.45 44.64
N LEU A 2 9.33 31.94 43.46
CA LEU A 2 8.12 31.21 43.12
C LEU A 2 8.63 30.02 42.29
N GLY A 3 8.73 28.86 42.92
CA GLY A 3 9.05 27.60 42.24
C GLY A 3 7.75 27.01 41.73
N LEU A 4 7.64 26.88 40.41
CA LEU A 4 6.62 26.07 39.77
C LEU A 4 7.20 24.66 39.62
N ASP A 5 6.56 23.71 40.27
CA ASP A 5 6.83 22.28 40.14
C ASP A 5 6.38 21.81 38.74
N GLU A 6 7.36 21.51 37.89
CA GLU A 6 7.20 20.76 36.64
C GLU A 6 7.07 19.26 36.95
N GLU A 7 5.88 18.84 37.39
CA GLU A 7 5.47 17.42 37.33
C GLU A 7 4.10 17.33 36.65
N GLN A 8 4.12 17.47 35.32
CA GLN A 8 3.00 17.05 34.48
C GLN A 8 3.53 16.16 33.35
N GLN A 9 3.99 15.01 33.79
CA GLN A 9 3.93 13.69 33.17
C GLN A 9 3.38 13.66 31.74
N THR A 10 4.25 13.91 30.77
CA THR A 10 4.13 13.43 29.40
C THR A 10 4.06 11.90 29.43
N ARG A 11 2.85 11.36 29.24
CA ARG A 11 2.68 9.99 28.75
C ARG A 11 3.08 10.00 27.28
N ASP A 12 4.38 9.98 27.03
CA ASP A 12 4.91 9.55 25.74
C ASP A 12 4.45 8.11 25.53
N ALA A 13 3.57 7.91 24.54
CA ALA A 13 3.42 6.62 23.90
C ALA A 13 4.83 6.25 23.39
N GLY A 14 5.46 5.30 24.08
CA GLY A 14 6.80 4.83 23.76
C GLY A 14 6.84 4.24 22.36
N LEU A 15 7.15 5.06 21.37
CA LEU A 15 7.93 4.65 20.21
C LEU A 15 9.29 4.24 20.74
N VAL A 16 9.41 2.96 21.09
CA VAL A 16 10.72 2.35 21.30
C VAL A 16 11.45 2.52 19.96
N ALA A 17 12.53 3.30 19.97
CA ALA A 17 13.40 3.39 18.80
C ALA A 17 13.92 1.97 18.52
N ASP A 18 13.43 1.38 17.44
CA ASP A 18 13.93 0.09 16.97
C ASP A 18 15.32 0.32 16.37
N ASP A 19 16.35 -0.23 17.00
CA ASP A 19 17.74 -0.18 16.51
C ASP A 19 17.85 -0.76 15.09
N SER A 20 16.87 -1.55 14.62
CA SER A 20 16.78 -2.06 13.24
C SER A 20 16.60 -0.95 12.19
N ALA A 21 16.15 0.25 12.59
CA ALA A 21 15.89 1.38 11.70
C ALA A 21 17.16 2.19 11.35
N LEU A 22 18.27 2.00 12.07
CA LEU A 22 19.50 2.76 11.84
C LEU A 22 20.13 2.37 10.49
N GLY A 23 20.08 3.31 9.54
CA GLY A 23 20.67 3.16 8.21
C GLY A 23 19.69 2.76 7.10
N THR A 24 18.40 2.58 7.41
CA THR A 24 17.37 2.34 6.39
C THR A 24 17.24 3.54 5.47
N TYR A 25 17.36 3.31 4.16
CA TYR A 25 17.12 4.35 3.18
C TYR A 25 15.61 4.58 3.02
N ALA A 26 15.16 5.82 3.26
CA ALA A 26 13.76 6.20 3.18
C ALA A 26 13.56 7.37 2.20
N VAL A 27 12.45 7.35 1.47
CA VAL A 27 11.98 8.44 0.61
C VAL A 27 10.64 8.94 1.13
N ALA A 28 10.54 10.24 1.41
CA ALA A 28 9.28 10.84 1.82
C ALA A 28 8.44 11.24 0.60
N ILE A 29 7.19 10.80 0.57
CA ILE A 29 6.16 11.26 -0.37
C ILE A 29 5.25 12.23 0.37
N SER A 30 5.22 13.50 -0.03
CA SER A 30 4.36 14.50 0.60
C SER A 30 2.90 14.36 0.19
N HIS A 31 1.97 14.75 1.07
CA HIS A 31 0.54 14.82 0.74
C HIS A 31 0.27 15.66 -0.51
N VAL A 32 0.95 16.80 -0.68
CA VAL A 32 0.84 17.64 -1.89
C VAL A 32 1.17 16.85 -3.16
N ARG A 33 2.13 15.91 -3.11
CA ARG A 33 2.46 15.05 -4.24
C ARG A 33 1.41 13.98 -4.49
N LEU A 34 0.70 13.51 -3.47
CA LEU A 34 -0.43 12.57 -3.64
C LEU A 34 -1.64 13.29 -4.24
N THR A 35 -2.00 14.47 -3.73
CA THR A 35 -3.06 15.31 -4.29
C THR A 35 -2.77 15.65 -5.76
N TRP A 36 -1.54 16.08 -6.07
CA TRP A 36 -1.13 16.34 -7.44
C TRP A 36 -1.25 15.09 -8.31
N ALA A 37 -0.86 13.91 -7.81
CA ALA A 37 -0.96 12.67 -8.58
C ALA A 37 -2.41 12.31 -8.94
N ILE A 38 -3.35 12.48 -8.02
CA ILE A 38 -4.78 12.28 -8.29
C ILE A 38 -5.27 13.22 -9.39
N GLN A 39 -4.93 14.51 -9.29
CA GLN A 39 -5.32 15.50 -10.29
C GLN A 39 -4.78 15.15 -11.68
N GLN A 40 -3.49 14.77 -11.76
CA GLN A 40 -2.87 14.36 -13.02
C GLN A 40 -3.48 13.08 -13.60
N LEU A 41 -3.83 12.12 -12.75
CA LEU A 41 -4.53 10.91 -13.20
C LEU A 41 -5.93 11.27 -13.73
N ALA A 42 -6.66 12.15 -13.04
CA ALA A 42 -7.99 12.58 -13.46
C ALA A 42 -8.00 13.26 -14.84
N GLU A 43 -6.93 14.00 -15.19
CA GLU A 43 -6.74 14.61 -16.52
C GLU A 43 -6.66 13.59 -17.66
N LEU A 44 -6.33 12.31 -17.37
CA LEU A 44 -6.35 11.24 -18.39
C LEU A 44 -7.78 10.93 -18.88
N GLY A 45 -8.80 11.34 -18.12
CA GLY A 45 -10.20 11.17 -18.45
C GLY A 45 -10.78 9.81 -18.05
N PRO A 46 -12.09 9.75 -17.77
CA PRO A 46 -12.75 8.57 -17.20
C PRO A 46 -12.70 7.35 -18.13
N GLN A 47 -12.67 7.54 -19.45
CA GLN A 47 -12.60 6.41 -20.38
C GLN A 47 -11.28 5.64 -20.26
N ARG A 48 -10.16 6.32 -19.98
CA ARG A 48 -8.87 5.64 -19.81
C ARG A 48 -8.77 5.01 -18.42
N LEU A 49 -9.26 5.71 -17.41
CA LEU A 49 -9.16 5.29 -16.01
C LEU A 49 -10.12 4.14 -15.67
N SER A 50 -11.21 3.96 -16.42
CA SER A 50 -12.14 2.83 -16.25
C SER A 50 -11.50 1.46 -16.46
N HIS A 51 -10.33 1.40 -17.09
CA HIS A 51 -9.54 0.18 -17.27
C HIS A 51 -8.75 -0.22 -16.02
N LEU A 52 -8.56 0.68 -15.06
CA LEU A 52 -7.88 0.37 -13.80
C LEU A 52 -8.72 -0.61 -12.99
N LYS A 53 -8.12 -1.74 -12.63
CA LYS A 53 -8.79 -2.76 -11.82
C LYS A 53 -8.79 -2.35 -10.34
N ILE A 54 -9.85 -1.66 -9.92
CA ILE A 54 -10.04 -1.16 -8.54
C ILE A 54 -9.88 -2.29 -7.50
N ARG A 55 -10.53 -3.43 -7.72
CA ARG A 55 -10.47 -4.58 -6.79
C ARG A 55 -9.08 -5.20 -6.63
N SER A 56 -8.19 -5.06 -7.62
CA SER A 56 -6.82 -5.53 -7.48
C SER A 56 -5.85 -4.47 -6.98
N GLY A 57 -6.32 -3.23 -6.76
CA GLY A 57 -5.54 -2.10 -6.26
C GLY A 57 -4.72 -1.38 -7.34
N GLU A 58 -5.02 -1.58 -8.62
CA GLU A 58 -4.29 -0.90 -9.71
C GLU A 58 -4.37 0.62 -9.62
N HIS A 59 -5.47 1.17 -9.09
CA HIS A 59 -5.61 2.60 -8.84
C HIS A 59 -4.64 3.10 -7.75
N LEU A 60 -4.45 2.34 -6.67
CA LEU A 60 -3.47 2.68 -5.63
C LEU A 60 -2.06 2.69 -6.21
N ALA A 61 -1.69 1.67 -6.99
CA ALA A 61 -0.41 1.64 -7.68
C ALA A 61 -0.25 2.85 -8.62
N ALA A 62 -1.29 3.20 -9.37
CA ALA A 62 -1.26 4.36 -10.26
C ALA A 62 -1.03 5.68 -9.49
N ILE A 63 -1.73 5.90 -8.37
CA ILE A 63 -1.56 7.10 -7.52
C ILE A 63 -0.15 7.17 -6.97
N LEU A 64 0.31 6.08 -6.35
CA LEU A 64 1.61 6.00 -5.68
C LEU A 64 2.78 6.17 -6.67
N LEU A 65 2.73 5.47 -7.80
CA LEU A 65 3.76 5.56 -8.84
C LEU A 65 3.75 6.93 -9.52
N THR A 66 2.57 7.50 -9.80
CA THR A 66 2.49 8.87 -10.35
C THR A 66 3.11 9.86 -9.39
N SER A 67 2.82 9.74 -8.09
CA SER A 67 3.37 10.60 -7.05
C SER A 67 4.90 10.50 -6.97
N PHE A 68 5.44 9.29 -6.94
CA PHE A 68 6.87 9.03 -6.84
C PHE A 68 7.65 9.42 -8.10
N LEU A 69 7.13 9.05 -9.27
CA LEU A 69 7.77 9.33 -10.57
C LEU A 69 7.58 10.78 -11.02
N ALA A 70 6.72 11.54 -10.34
CA ALA A 70 6.31 12.89 -10.72
C ALA A 70 5.84 12.98 -12.18
N ALA A 71 5.19 11.92 -12.68
CA ALA A 71 4.60 11.87 -14.01
C ALA A 71 3.43 10.87 -14.05
N PRO A 72 2.31 11.18 -14.73
CA PRO A 72 1.23 10.22 -14.92
C PRO A 72 1.63 9.10 -15.90
N PRO A 73 0.98 7.93 -15.84
CA PRO A 73 1.21 6.85 -16.79
C PRO A 73 0.81 7.32 -18.19
N HIS A 74 1.71 7.16 -19.16
CA HIS A 74 1.41 7.51 -20.54
C HIS A 74 0.58 6.43 -21.24
N LYS A 75 0.64 5.16 -20.78
CA LYS A 75 -0.27 4.08 -21.16
C LYS A 75 -0.78 3.32 -19.93
N LEU A 76 -2.04 2.88 -20.03
CA LEU A 76 -2.73 1.95 -19.13
C LEU A 76 -3.08 0.72 -19.96
N ASP A 77 -3.15 -0.46 -19.36
CA ASP A 77 -3.54 -1.66 -20.10
C ASP A 77 -5.00 -1.59 -20.57
N THR A 78 -5.18 -1.48 -21.89
CA THR A 78 -6.49 -1.59 -22.56
C THR A 78 -6.61 -2.83 -23.45
N ASP A 79 -5.50 -3.48 -23.80
CA ASP A 79 -5.40 -4.47 -24.89
C ASP A 79 -4.39 -5.60 -24.61
N GLY A 80 -4.17 -5.96 -23.35
CA GLY A 80 -3.21 -7.01 -22.93
C GLY A 80 -1.76 -6.54 -22.86
N GLY A 81 -1.54 -5.23 -22.79
CA GLY A 81 -0.26 -4.58 -22.52
C GLY A 81 0.20 -4.73 -21.07
N VAL A 82 1.17 -3.92 -20.66
CA VAL A 82 1.55 -3.82 -19.24
C VAL A 82 0.55 -2.94 -18.50
N ASP A 83 0.29 -3.24 -17.23
CA ASP A 83 -0.76 -2.56 -16.45
C ASP A 83 -0.55 -1.04 -16.44
N LEU A 84 0.68 -0.58 -16.17
CA LEU A 84 1.06 0.84 -16.20
C LEU A 84 2.38 1.04 -16.94
N LEU A 85 2.46 2.07 -17.78
CA LEU A 85 3.70 2.44 -18.47
C LEU A 85 3.99 3.94 -18.33
N PHE A 86 5.17 4.27 -17.82
CA PHE A 86 5.63 5.64 -17.59
C PHE A 86 6.77 5.99 -18.53
N ARG A 87 6.84 7.26 -18.93
CA ARG A 87 8.06 7.84 -19.50
C ARG A 87 8.84 8.43 -18.33
N LEU A 88 10.13 8.14 -18.27
CA LEU A 88 10.99 8.68 -17.23
C LEU A 88 11.66 9.94 -17.78
N ASP A 89 11.59 11.02 -17.01
CA ASP A 89 12.34 12.24 -17.32
C ASP A 89 13.83 11.95 -17.05
N PRO A 90 14.71 12.14 -18.06
CA PRO A 90 16.13 11.89 -17.92
C PRO A 90 16.80 12.74 -16.85
N ASP A 91 16.20 13.85 -16.41
CA ASP A 91 16.75 14.72 -15.37
C ASP A 91 16.11 14.49 -13.99
N SER A 92 15.13 13.59 -13.90
CA SER A 92 14.45 13.28 -12.63
C SER A 92 15.29 12.39 -11.71
N HIS A 93 15.26 12.68 -10.40
CA HIS A 93 15.90 11.85 -9.37
C HIS A 93 15.41 10.39 -9.31
N PRO A 94 14.12 10.07 -9.54
CA PRO A 94 13.64 8.68 -9.50
C PRO A 94 14.35 7.72 -10.47
N LYS A 95 14.96 8.21 -11.55
CA LYS A 95 15.64 7.37 -12.55
C LYS A 95 16.76 6.51 -11.98
N ASP A 96 17.38 6.94 -10.88
CA ASP A 96 18.48 6.24 -10.23
C ASP A 96 18.04 4.90 -9.63
N PHE A 97 16.73 4.69 -9.44
CA PHE A 97 16.17 3.42 -9.00
C PHE A 97 15.82 2.45 -10.16
N PHE A 98 15.71 2.94 -11.40
CA PHE A 98 15.16 2.21 -12.56
C PHE A 98 16.19 1.90 -13.66
N ALA A 99 17.44 1.62 -13.27
CA ALA A 99 18.53 1.28 -14.20
C ALA A 99 18.74 2.31 -15.35
N ARG A 100 18.37 3.58 -15.12
CA ARG A 100 18.50 4.70 -16.08
C ARG A 100 17.85 4.47 -17.44
N GLN A 101 16.77 3.70 -17.49
CA GLN A 101 15.97 3.51 -18.70
C GLN A 101 15.08 4.74 -18.99
N PRO A 102 14.71 5.00 -20.27
CA PRO A 102 13.81 6.11 -20.63
C PRO A 102 12.33 5.85 -20.28
N ALA A 103 11.97 4.63 -19.92
CA ALA A 103 10.61 4.25 -19.58
C ALA A 103 10.59 3.18 -18.48
N ALA A 104 9.50 3.14 -17.72
CA ALA A 104 9.26 2.13 -16.69
C ALA A 104 7.89 1.46 -16.89
N ALA A 105 7.92 0.15 -17.09
CA ALA A 105 6.75 -0.71 -17.17
C ALA A 105 6.49 -1.38 -15.83
N PHE A 106 5.23 -1.37 -15.42
CA PHE A 106 4.77 -2.02 -14.20
C PHE A 106 3.70 -3.05 -14.52
N GLU A 107 3.85 -4.23 -13.92
CA GLU A 107 2.76 -5.18 -13.76
C GLU A 107 2.34 -5.17 -12.29
N VAL A 108 1.04 -4.98 -12.06
CA VAL A 108 0.43 -4.86 -10.73
C VAL A 108 -0.27 -6.16 -10.38
N LYS A 109 -0.01 -6.68 -9.18
CA LYS A 109 -0.65 -7.89 -8.67
C LYS A 109 -1.02 -7.70 -7.21
N SER A 110 -2.20 -8.14 -6.83
CA SER A 110 -2.53 -8.36 -5.42
C SER A 110 -2.19 -9.80 -5.01
N VAL A 111 -1.69 -9.96 -3.80
CA VAL A 111 -1.52 -11.28 -3.19
C VAL A 111 -2.91 -11.90 -2.97
N PRO A 112 -3.13 -13.18 -3.33
CA PRO A 112 -4.41 -13.82 -3.14
C PRO A 112 -4.67 -14.14 -1.67
N GLY A 113 -5.92 -14.05 -1.24
CA GLY A 113 -6.37 -14.47 0.09
C GLY A 113 -7.89 -14.58 0.20
N PRO A 114 -8.43 -14.74 1.42
CA PRO A 114 -9.85 -14.92 1.66
C PRO A 114 -10.71 -13.67 1.41
N TYR A 115 -10.14 -12.47 1.43
CA TYR A 115 -10.89 -11.21 1.44
C TYR A 115 -11.89 -11.11 0.29
N ARG A 116 -11.45 -11.39 -0.93
CA ARG A 116 -12.30 -11.27 -2.13
C ARG A 116 -13.58 -12.12 -2.04
N ARG A 117 -13.49 -13.30 -1.43
CA ARG A 117 -14.66 -14.19 -1.25
C ARG A 117 -15.62 -13.62 -0.21
N VAL A 118 -15.10 -13.01 0.83
CA VAL A 118 -15.87 -12.37 1.90
C VAL A 118 -16.54 -11.10 1.39
N GLU A 119 -15.80 -10.25 0.67
CA GLU A 119 -16.31 -9.06 -0.01
C GLU A 119 -17.46 -9.41 -0.97
N ASP A 120 -17.29 -10.45 -1.80
CA ASP A 120 -18.37 -10.94 -2.67
C ASP A 120 -19.58 -11.44 -1.86
N GLY A 121 -19.36 -12.04 -0.69
CA GLY A 121 -20.40 -12.47 0.24
C GLY A 121 -21.18 -11.30 0.86
N ILE A 122 -20.48 -10.26 1.31
CA ILE A 122 -21.06 -9.02 1.83
C ILE A 122 -21.92 -8.38 0.73
N ASN A 123 -21.36 -8.21 -0.46
CA ASN A 123 -22.06 -7.59 -1.60
C ASN A 123 -23.32 -8.37 -2.01
N ARG A 124 -23.27 -9.70 -2.01
CA ARG A 124 -24.48 -10.53 -2.27
C ARG A 124 -25.54 -10.32 -1.19
N THR A 125 -25.14 -10.29 0.07
CA THR A 125 -26.06 -10.11 1.21
C THR A 125 -26.74 -8.75 1.14
N LEU A 126 -25.98 -7.68 0.91
CA LEU A 126 -26.51 -6.32 0.76
C LEU A 126 -27.49 -6.20 -0.43
N ARG A 127 -27.16 -6.80 -1.59
CA ARG A 127 -28.06 -6.80 -2.76
C ARG A 127 -29.36 -7.55 -2.53
N SER A 128 -29.37 -8.52 -1.62
CA SER A 128 -30.59 -9.24 -1.21
C SER A 128 -31.44 -8.47 -0.18
N GLY A 129 -31.01 -7.26 0.22
CA GLY A 129 -31.68 -6.45 1.25
C GLY A 129 -31.45 -6.94 2.68
N ALA A 130 -30.53 -7.90 2.87
CA ALA A 130 -30.18 -8.44 4.17
C ALA A 130 -29.00 -7.68 4.80
N ASN A 131 -28.89 -7.76 6.13
CA ASN A 131 -27.80 -7.15 6.88
C ASN A 131 -26.56 -8.05 6.82
N ALA A 132 -25.42 -7.49 6.38
CA ALA A 132 -24.13 -8.19 6.33
C ALA A 132 -23.34 -8.06 7.65
N LYS A 133 -23.87 -7.38 8.68
CA LYS A 133 -23.23 -7.23 9.99
C LYS A 133 -22.97 -8.61 10.63
N GLY A 134 -21.75 -8.80 11.12
CA GLY A 134 -21.32 -10.05 11.77
C GLY A 134 -20.75 -11.09 10.80
N MET A 135 -20.70 -10.82 9.50
CA MET A 135 -19.88 -11.63 8.59
C MET A 135 -18.40 -11.42 8.92
N GLY A 136 -17.73 -12.49 9.35
CA GLY A 136 -16.32 -12.47 9.72
C GLY A 136 -15.41 -13.03 8.63
N VAL A 137 -14.13 -12.65 8.70
CA VAL A 137 -13.03 -13.25 7.94
C VAL A 137 -11.95 -13.68 8.92
N GLU A 138 -11.43 -14.89 8.75
CA GLU A 138 -10.22 -15.32 9.43
C GLU A 138 -9.03 -14.98 8.54
N VAL A 139 -8.04 -14.31 9.14
CA VAL A 139 -6.86 -13.81 8.46
C VAL A 139 -5.63 -14.36 9.16
N LEU A 140 -4.67 -14.82 8.38
CA LEU A 140 -3.41 -15.30 8.91
C LEU A 140 -2.49 -14.10 9.19
N VAL A 141 -2.02 -14.00 10.44
CA VAL A 141 -0.98 -13.06 10.86
C VAL A 141 0.37 -13.74 10.73
N GLU A 142 1.28 -13.13 9.96
CA GLU A 142 2.59 -13.69 9.62
C GLU A 142 3.65 -12.58 9.63
N SER A 143 4.93 -12.94 9.65
CA SER A 143 6.00 -11.96 9.44
C SER A 143 5.99 -11.43 8.00
N ALA A 144 6.43 -10.18 7.82
CA ALA A 144 6.60 -9.58 6.50
C ALA A 144 7.54 -10.42 5.61
N ALA A 145 8.59 -10.99 6.20
CA ALA A 145 9.51 -11.89 5.52
C ALA A 145 8.84 -13.18 5.00
N ASP A 146 7.92 -13.78 5.76
CA ASP A 146 7.19 -14.99 5.35
C ASP A 146 6.18 -14.69 4.24
N ILE A 147 5.51 -13.54 4.32
CA ILE A 147 4.60 -13.07 3.27
C ILE A 147 5.38 -12.81 1.98
N LEU A 148 6.53 -12.14 2.05
CA LEU A 148 7.42 -11.92 0.91
C LEU A 148 7.85 -13.26 0.29
N ARG A 149 8.28 -14.22 1.10
CA ARG A 149 8.67 -15.56 0.63
C ARG A 149 7.53 -16.24 -0.13
N SER A 150 6.30 -16.14 0.40
CA SER A 150 5.09 -16.66 -0.22
C SER A 150 4.68 -15.92 -1.49
N ALA A 151 5.07 -14.64 -1.63
CA ALA A 151 4.82 -13.82 -2.80
C ALA A 151 5.87 -13.99 -3.91
N LEU A 152 7.02 -14.64 -3.67
CA LEU A 152 8.07 -14.85 -4.69
C LEU A 152 7.57 -15.50 -6.00
N PRO A 153 6.64 -16.48 -6.00
CA PRO A 153 6.06 -16.99 -7.24
C PRO A 153 5.33 -15.92 -8.05
N ILE A 154 4.69 -14.94 -7.38
CA ILE A 154 4.03 -13.80 -8.04
C ILE A 154 5.08 -12.88 -8.67
N VAL A 155 6.17 -12.59 -7.95
CA VAL A 155 7.32 -11.81 -8.47
C VAL A 155 7.88 -12.45 -9.74
N ARG A 156 8.13 -13.76 -9.73
CA ARG A 156 8.61 -14.51 -10.91
C ARG A 156 7.62 -14.49 -12.06
N ASN A 157 6.32 -14.59 -11.77
CA ASN A 157 5.30 -14.49 -12.80
C ASN A 157 5.28 -13.09 -13.44
N ILE A 158 5.38 -12.02 -12.63
CA ILE A 158 5.51 -10.64 -13.13
C ILE A 158 6.72 -10.51 -14.06
N GLU A 159 7.88 -11.01 -13.63
CA GLU A 159 9.09 -11.01 -14.45
C GLU A 159 8.88 -11.71 -15.80
N GLY A 160 8.29 -12.91 -15.79
CA GLY A 160 8.00 -13.66 -17.00
C GLY A 160 7.02 -12.91 -17.92
N VAL A 161 6.01 -12.25 -17.36
CA VAL A 161 5.04 -11.44 -18.11
C VAL A 161 5.72 -10.23 -18.76
N LEU A 162 6.46 -9.44 -17.99
CA LEU A 162 7.18 -8.26 -18.49
C LEU A 162 8.24 -8.66 -19.52
N GLY A 163 8.96 -9.77 -19.29
CA GLY A 163 9.93 -10.32 -20.22
C GLY A 163 9.38 -10.60 -21.62
N ARG A 164 8.08 -10.92 -21.72
CA ARG A 164 7.38 -11.13 -23.00
C ARG A 164 6.76 -9.85 -23.57
N LYS A 165 6.33 -8.93 -22.70
CA LYS A 165 5.56 -7.73 -23.10
C LYS A 165 6.43 -6.52 -23.43
N VAL A 166 7.65 -6.42 -22.90
CA VAL A 166 8.48 -5.21 -23.03
C VAL A 166 9.88 -5.47 -23.57
N SER A 167 10.38 -4.51 -24.35
CA SER A 167 11.73 -4.47 -24.91
C SER A 167 12.79 -4.27 -23.82
N GLY A 168 14.08 -4.42 -24.19
CA GLY A 168 15.21 -4.34 -23.26
C GLY A 168 15.59 -2.92 -22.82
N ASP A 169 15.03 -1.90 -23.48
CA ASP A 169 15.20 -0.46 -23.20
C ASP A 169 14.09 0.10 -22.28
N VAL A 170 13.30 -0.77 -21.65
CA VAL A 170 12.24 -0.40 -20.71
C VAL A 170 12.54 -1.05 -19.38
N SER A 171 12.51 -0.26 -18.31
CA SER A 171 12.66 -0.79 -16.97
C SER A 171 11.48 -1.70 -16.60
N ARG A 172 11.75 -2.87 -16.04
CA ARG A 172 10.77 -3.91 -15.70
C ARG A 172 10.52 -3.94 -14.20
N ASN A 173 9.30 -3.61 -13.79
CA ASN A 173 8.99 -3.39 -12.39
C ASN A 173 7.74 -4.15 -11.96
N GLY A 174 7.77 -4.75 -10.77
CA GLY A 174 6.59 -5.37 -10.16
C GLY A 174 5.99 -4.47 -9.09
N PHE A 175 4.67 -4.38 -9.03
CA PHE A 175 3.96 -3.74 -7.93
C PHE A 175 3.03 -4.74 -7.26
N ILE A 176 3.32 -5.09 -6.02
CA ILE A 176 2.58 -6.08 -5.25
C ILE A 176 1.75 -5.37 -4.19
N ILE A 177 0.48 -5.75 -4.09
CA ILE A 177 -0.45 -5.19 -3.12
C ILE A 177 -0.86 -6.31 -2.15
N ILE A 178 -0.67 -6.06 -0.87
CA ILE A 178 -1.06 -6.96 0.20
C ILE A 178 -2.23 -6.31 0.92
N HIS A 179 -3.43 -6.82 0.69
CA HIS A 179 -4.61 -6.42 1.44
C HIS A 179 -4.54 -7.05 2.84
N PRO A 180 -4.77 -6.30 3.93
CA PRO A 180 -4.62 -6.84 5.29
C PRO A 180 -5.56 -8.00 5.57
N PHE A 181 -6.77 -8.02 4.98
CA PHE A 181 -7.68 -9.17 5.07
C PHE A 181 -7.34 -10.37 4.17
N ASP A 182 -6.30 -10.27 3.33
CA ASP A 182 -5.76 -11.41 2.58
C ASP A 182 -4.55 -12.03 3.29
N ARG A 183 -3.64 -11.18 3.78
CA ARG A 183 -2.48 -11.53 4.62
C ARG A 183 -2.22 -10.33 5.54
N PHE A 184 -1.99 -10.58 6.83
CA PHE A 184 -1.68 -9.52 7.77
C PHE A 184 -0.22 -9.64 8.22
N ALA A 185 0.61 -8.65 7.87
CA ALA A 185 1.99 -8.59 8.34
C ALA A 185 2.02 -8.06 9.78
N LEU A 186 2.67 -8.77 10.69
CA LEU A 186 2.74 -8.35 12.11
C LEU A 186 3.41 -6.97 12.26
N GLU A 187 4.41 -6.70 11.44
CA GLU A 187 5.24 -5.51 11.49
C GLU A 187 4.48 -4.22 11.15
N THR A 188 3.32 -4.30 10.49
CA THR A 188 2.49 -3.10 10.21
C THR A 188 1.84 -2.50 11.45
N VAL A 189 1.83 -3.23 12.57
CA VAL A 189 1.37 -2.72 13.87
C VAL A 189 2.48 -2.65 14.93
N GLU A 190 3.59 -3.35 14.73
CA GLU A 190 4.72 -3.38 15.68
C GLU A 190 5.86 -2.45 15.30
N SER A 191 5.96 -2.04 14.04
CA SER A 191 7.09 -1.26 13.51
C SER A 191 6.64 -0.04 12.72
N ALA A 192 7.41 1.05 12.84
CA ALA A 192 7.22 2.22 11.98
C ALA A 192 7.70 1.99 10.54
N LEU A 193 8.65 1.06 10.35
CA LEU A 193 9.28 0.75 9.07
C LEU A 193 9.15 -0.73 8.73
N MET A 194 8.88 -1.04 7.47
CA MET A 194 8.78 -2.41 6.96
C MET A 194 10.10 -2.90 6.36
N ALA A 195 10.86 -2.01 5.70
CA ALA A 195 12.06 -2.38 4.96
C ALA A 195 13.11 -3.20 5.75
N PRO A 196 13.40 -2.90 7.04
CA PRO A 196 14.36 -3.70 7.84
C PRO A 196 13.98 -5.17 8.01
N HIS A 197 12.67 -5.47 7.98
CA HIS A 197 12.14 -6.81 8.22
C HIS A 197 12.08 -7.68 6.95
N LEU A 198 12.45 -7.11 5.80
CA LEU A 198 12.40 -7.80 4.51
C LEU A 198 13.74 -8.42 4.15
N SER A 199 13.71 -9.71 3.85
CA SER A 199 14.86 -10.39 3.26
C SER A 199 15.15 -9.84 1.85
N PRO A 200 16.43 -9.71 1.44
CA PRO A 200 16.78 -9.41 0.06
C PRO A 200 16.09 -10.34 -0.93
N LEU A 201 15.75 -9.82 -2.11
CA LEU A 201 15.22 -10.68 -3.16
C LEU A 201 16.26 -11.70 -3.62
N PRO A 202 15.84 -12.92 -3.99
CA PRO A 202 16.72 -13.91 -4.58
C PRO A 202 17.45 -13.38 -5.82
N PRO A 203 18.73 -13.75 -6.03
CA PRO A 203 19.54 -13.21 -7.13
C PRO A 203 19.07 -13.64 -8.52
N ASP A 204 18.18 -14.63 -8.63
CA ASP A 204 17.52 -15.06 -9.87
C ASP A 204 16.38 -14.12 -10.31
N ILE A 205 15.99 -13.15 -9.49
CA ILE A 205 14.99 -12.13 -9.87
C ILE A 205 15.69 -10.97 -10.59
N HIS A 206 15.32 -10.71 -11.84
CA HIS A 206 15.91 -9.68 -12.70
C HIS A 206 14.99 -8.47 -12.96
N LEU A 207 13.96 -8.26 -12.14
CA LEU A 207 13.22 -7.00 -12.11
C LEU A 207 14.14 -5.86 -11.65
N ASP A 208 13.95 -4.65 -12.21
CA ASP A 208 14.69 -3.46 -11.79
C ASP A 208 14.23 -2.99 -10.41
N THR A 209 12.91 -2.98 -10.19
CA THR A 209 12.32 -2.72 -8.89
C THR A 209 11.17 -3.67 -8.59
N VAL A 210 10.96 -3.95 -7.30
CA VAL A 210 9.77 -4.63 -6.78
C VAL A 210 9.20 -3.79 -5.66
N TRP A 211 7.97 -3.35 -5.85
CA TRP A 211 7.23 -2.54 -4.91
C TRP A 211 6.26 -3.43 -4.14
N ILE A 212 6.13 -3.20 -2.84
CA ILE A 212 5.16 -3.88 -1.99
C ILE A 212 4.42 -2.83 -1.18
N LEU A 213 3.12 -2.72 -1.44
CA LEU A 213 2.19 -1.97 -0.61
C LEU A 213 1.63 -2.91 0.46
N TRP A 214 2.09 -2.69 1.70
CA TRP A 214 1.55 -3.28 2.91
C TRP A 214 0.42 -2.37 3.41
N PHE A 215 -0.76 -2.56 2.82
CA PHE A 215 -1.88 -1.67 3.05
C PHE A 215 -2.32 -1.73 4.53
N PRO A 216 -2.64 -0.59 5.19
CA PRO A 216 -2.94 0.71 4.59
C PRO A 216 -1.78 1.63 4.28
N ASP A 217 -0.66 1.62 5.01
CA ASP A 217 0.22 2.81 5.05
C ASP A 217 1.71 2.58 4.80
N HIS A 218 2.17 1.34 4.60
CA HIS A 218 3.59 1.10 4.34
C HIS A 218 3.84 0.71 2.90
N LEU A 219 4.79 1.39 2.26
CA LEU A 219 5.21 1.11 0.89
C LEU A 219 6.72 0.89 0.87
N THR A 220 7.13 -0.29 0.44
CA THR A 220 8.55 -0.63 0.29
C THR A 220 8.92 -0.84 -1.17
N MET A 221 10.12 -0.47 -1.57
CA MET A 221 10.68 -0.71 -2.90
C MET A 221 12.03 -1.42 -2.79
N TRP A 222 12.14 -2.63 -3.33
CA TRP A 222 13.44 -3.23 -3.62
C TRP A 222 14.01 -2.58 -4.88
N SER A 223 15.26 -2.11 -4.83
CA SER A 223 15.97 -1.62 -6.01
C SER A 223 17.13 -2.54 -6.36
N ARG A 224 17.16 -3.03 -7.60
CA ARG A 224 18.28 -3.84 -8.10
C ARG A 224 19.59 -3.06 -8.14
N GLU A 225 19.53 -1.79 -8.52
CA GLU A 225 20.72 -0.91 -8.61
C GLU A 225 21.38 -0.74 -7.25
N ARG A 226 20.58 -0.56 -6.20
CA ARG A 226 21.08 -0.36 -4.82
C ARG A 226 21.24 -1.66 -4.04
N ARG A 227 20.59 -2.74 -4.49
CA ARG A 227 20.57 -4.06 -3.84
C ARG A 227 20.06 -4.01 -2.40
N GLU A 228 19.05 -3.18 -2.15
CA GLU A 228 18.43 -3.00 -0.84
C GLU A 228 16.93 -2.68 -0.95
N TRP A 229 16.21 -2.88 0.16
CA TRP A 229 14.85 -2.38 0.34
C TRP A 229 14.87 -0.92 0.79
N ILE A 230 13.99 -0.13 0.20
CA ILE A 230 13.82 1.30 0.44
C ILE A 230 12.44 1.50 1.02
N GLU A 231 12.35 2.25 2.11
CA GLU A 231 11.07 2.66 2.68
C GLU A 231 10.52 3.88 1.91
N LEU A 232 9.23 3.89 1.64
CA LEU A 232 8.51 5.07 1.17
C LEU A 232 7.50 5.48 2.22
N VAL A 233 7.78 6.61 2.87
CA VAL A 233 6.97 7.13 3.98
C VAL A 233 6.07 8.25 3.47
N PHE A 234 4.80 8.21 3.86
CA PHE A 234 3.85 9.27 3.54
C PHE A 234 3.94 10.35 4.62
N ASN A 235 4.47 11.52 4.25
CA ASN A 235 4.64 12.60 5.21
C ASN A 235 3.30 13.28 5.50
N THR A 236 2.85 13.16 6.76
CA THR A 236 1.64 13.79 7.31
C THR A 236 1.84 15.23 7.75
N TYR A 237 3.03 15.83 7.62
CA TYR A 237 3.27 17.24 7.97
C TYR A 237 2.67 18.20 6.93
N ASP A 238 1.34 18.26 6.86
CA ASP A 238 0.64 19.49 6.55
C ASP A 238 -0.29 19.84 7.72
N PRO A 239 0.10 20.79 8.60
CA PRO A 239 -0.73 21.24 9.71
C PRO A 239 -2.10 21.80 9.29
N SER A 240 -2.26 22.14 8.00
CA SER A 240 -3.52 22.68 7.47
C SER A 240 -4.53 21.62 7.01
N HIS A 241 -4.11 20.34 6.95
CA HIS A 241 -4.96 19.20 6.58
C HIS A 241 -5.27 18.26 7.77
N LEU A 242 -5.06 18.73 9.00
CA LEU A 242 -5.47 18.05 10.24
C LEU A 242 -6.99 18.16 10.46
N GLU A 243 -7.80 17.75 9.49
CA GLU A 243 -9.10 17.21 9.86
C GLU A 243 -8.82 15.82 10.44
N GLU A 244 -9.24 15.58 11.69
CA GLU A 244 -9.22 14.25 12.33
C GLU A 244 -10.07 13.30 11.50
N SER A 245 -9.46 12.71 10.48
CA SER A 245 -10.06 11.67 9.68
C SER A 245 -9.66 10.34 10.29
N ASP A 246 -10.64 9.49 10.59
CA ASP A 246 -10.43 8.11 11.04
C ASP A 246 -9.74 7.24 9.96
N LEU A 247 -9.54 7.77 8.76
CA LEU A 247 -8.95 7.09 7.63
C LEU A 247 -7.46 7.34 7.54
N SER A 248 -6.75 6.29 7.14
CA SER A 248 -5.36 6.39 6.74
C SER A 248 -5.18 7.33 5.53
N VAL A 249 -3.98 7.87 5.35
CA VAL A 249 -3.65 8.78 4.24
C VAL A 249 -4.00 8.13 2.89
N LEU A 250 -3.60 6.87 2.68
CA LEU A 250 -3.88 6.18 1.43
C LEU A 250 -5.36 5.86 1.23
N GLN A 251 -6.10 5.60 2.31
CA GLN A 251 -7.56 5.44 2.24
C GLN A 251 -8.26 6.74 1.82
N GLN A 252 -7.84 7.88 2.35
CA GLN A 252 -8.37 9.20 1.96
C GLN A 252 -8.15 9.46 0.47
N PHE A 253 -6.92 9.32 0.00
CA PHE A 253 -6.56 9.55 -1.40
C PHE A 253 -7.20 8.54 -2.35
N SER A 254 -7.35 7.27 -1.94
CA SER A 254 -8.11 6.27 -2.70
C SER A 254 -9.57 6.71 -2.86
N SER A 255 -10.22 7.11 -1.77
CA SER A 255 -11.62 7.57 -1.78
C SER A 255 -11.83 8.83 -2.63
N GLU A 256 -10.93 9.81 -2.53
CA GLU A 256 -10.95 11.03 -3.36
C GLU A 256 -10.84 10.68 -4.85
N PHE A 257 -9.87 9.83 -5.21
CA PHE A 257 -9.69 9.38 -6.59
C PHE A 257 -10.92 8.67 -7.13
N LEU A 258 -11.51 7.74 -6.38
CA LEU A 258 -12.70 7.01 -6.78
C LEU A 258 -13.93 7.92 -6.92
N THR A 259 -14.03 8.97 -6.10
CA THR A 259 -15.08 9.99 -6.20
C THR A 259 -14.94 10.78 -7.50
N ILE A 260 -13.72 11.20 -7.85
CA ILE A 260 -13.43 11.90 -9.12
C ILE A 260 -13.76 11.01 -10.33
N LEU A 261 -13.51 9.70 -10.23
CA LEU A 261 -13.89 8.76 -11.28
C LEU A 261 -15.40 8.52 -11.40
N GLY A 262 -16.20 8.97 -10.42
CA GLY A 262 -17.61 8.61 -10.32
C GLY A 262 -17.83 7.13 -10.05
N TYR A 263 -16.88 6.45 -9.40
CA TYR A 263 -16.97 5.04 -9.08
C TYR A 263 -17.98 4.79 -7.94
N SER A 264 -18.94 3.91 -8.17
CA SER A 264 -20.03 3.64 -7.22
C SER A 264 -19.94 2.27 -6.53
N GLY A 265 -18.89 1.49 -6.80
CA GLY A 265 -18.76 0.11 -6.32
C GLY A 265 -18.33 -0.06 -4.86
N GLY A 266 -18.07 1.04 -4.14
CA GLY A 266 -17.43 1.02 -2.82
C GLY A 266 -15.93 0.75 -2.94
N ASP A 267 -15.11 1.42 -2.13
CA ASP A 267 -13.67 1.21 -2.14
C ASP A 267 -13.31 -0.08 -1.38
N PRO A 268 -12.74 -1.12 -2.03
CA PRO A 268 -12.35 -2.35 -1.35
C PRO A 268 -11.21 -2.15 -0.35
N TYR A 269 -10.57 -1.00 -0.33
CA TYR A 269 -9.49 -0.66 0.60
C TYR A 269 -9.95 0.26 1.75
N TYR A 270 -11.25 0.53 1.86
CA TYR A 270 -11.85 1.31 2.95
C TYR A 270 -12.25 0.38 4.11
N PHE A 271 -11.52 0.45 5.21
CA PHE A 271 -11.80 -0.30 6.44
C PHE A 271 -11.14 0.39 7.65
N SER A 272 -11.59 0.08 8.86
CA SER A 272 -10.94 0.47 10.10
C SER A 272 -10.62 -0.76 10.96
N PHE A 273 -9.59 -0.65 11.81
CA PHE A 273 -9.29 -1.65 12.82
C PHE A 273 -9.80 -1.17 14.17
N GLU A 274 -10.72 -1.93 14.77
CA GLU A 274 -11.16 -1.73 16.14
C GLU A 274 -10.64 -2.88 17.00
N SER A 275 -9.75 -2.59 17.94
CA SER A 275 -9.34 -3.58 18.94
C SER A 275 -10.43 -3.68 20.01
N THR A 276 -11.13 -4.81 20.02
CA THR A 276 -12.00 -5.15 21.16
C THR A 276 -11.13 -5.78 22.23
N SER A 277 -10.66 -4.96 23.17
CA SER A 277 -10.09 -5.49 24.40
C SER A 277 -11.22 -6.23 25.13
N SER A 278 -11.12 -7.56 25.20
CA SER A 278 -12.00 -8.35 26.05
C SER A 278 -11.61 -8.07 27.50
N ALA A 279 -12.17 -7.03 28.07
CA ALA A 279 -12.11 -6.79 29.50
C ALA A 279 -12.80 -7.96 30.22
N GLY A 280 -11.98 -8.79 30.85
CA GLY A 280 -12.30 -9.51 32.09
C GLY A 280 -13.53 -10.40 32.06
N GLY A 281 -13.31 -11.70 31.84
CA GLY A 281 -14.13 -12.70 32.51
C GLY A 281 -13.96 -12.57 34.03
N SER A 282 -14.92 -11.93 34.69
CA SER A 282 -15.20 -12.12 36.12
C SER A 282 -16.61 -11.66 36.43
N ASP A 283 -17.57 -12.58 36.35
CA ASP A 283 -18.70 -12.61 37.29
C ASP A 283 -19.21 -14.04 37.41
N ALA A 284 -18.36 -14.88 38.00
CA ALA A 284 -18.81 -16.04 38.73
C ALA A 284 -18.88 -15.66 40.21
N GLN A 285 -19.99 -15.07 40.67
CA GLN A 285 -20.55 -15.31 42.01
C GLN A 285 -21.86 -14.54 42.29
N ARG A 286 -22.85 -15.31 42.79
CA ARG A 286 -24.02 -14.93 43.62
C ARG A 286 -25.16 -14.24 42.85
N SER A 287 -26.35 -14.83 42.74
CA SER A 287 -27.15 -15.23 43.90
C SER A 287 -28.12 -16.35 43.55
N SER A 288 -27.92 -17.50 44.20
CA SER A 288 -28.99 -18.39 44.61
C SER A 288 -29.34 -18.03 46.05
N GLU A 289 -30.51 -17.44 46.25
CA GLU A 289 -31.46 -17.60 47.38
C GLU A 289 -32.55 -16.53 47.28
#